data_AF-A0A351G1D0-F1
#
_entry.id   AF-A0A351G1D0-F1
#
_cell.length_a   1.000
_cell.length_b   1.000
_cell.length_c   1.000
_cell.angle_alpha   90.00
_cell.angle_beta   90.00
_cell.angle_gamma   90.00
#
_symmetry.space_group_name_H-M   'P 1'
#
loop_
_entity.id
_entity.type
_entity.pdbx_description
1 polymer ?
#
loop_
_entity_poly.entity_id
_entity_poly.type
_entity_poly.pdbx_seq_one_letter_code
_entity_poly.pdbx_strand_id
1 'polypeptide(L)'
;MAQLGAHALGVPRDLVELVNADTGQTPDSGVQGASRATYWVGNAVSGAARTLRDNINGTVAELIDCDPAELVISGKEIVSSQQPDKRMALEAVASLFDELEKPRKVAEFFDPSHLFPPETRPRYTPHFVTGAHLAEVLVDTQTGQVQVTRFVAVHDAGKVINLAGAEGQVEGAVLMGIGAALKEEYLPNITTGFRDYILPMVNEIPEIKTIFVEVPSYQGPLGAKGLGETAMLPSTPAVINAISRAIGVRLRQIPATPERIIRQLIDLDQSHTLGNRRVE
;
A
#
# COMPACT_ATOMS: atom_id res chain seq x y z
N MET A 1 -6.23 -1.89 -9.70
CA MET A 1 -7.65 -2.16 -10.03
C MET A 1 -7.80 -3.15 -11.18
N ALA A 2 -7.20 -2.93 -12.35
CA ALA A 2 -7.28 -3.87 -13.48
C ALA A 2 -6.96 -5.34 -13.12
N GLN A 3 -5.89 -5.59 -12.35
CA GLN A 3 -5.54 -6.96 -11.89
C GLN A 3 -6.63 -7.59 -11.01
N LEU A 4 -7.26 -6.81 -10.12
CA LEU A 4 -8.34 -7.29 -9.24
C LEU A 4 -9.59 -7.60 -10.06
N GLY A 5 -9.98 -6.70 -10.97
CA GLY A 5 -11.13 -6.91 -11.87
C GLY A 5 -10.93 -8.12 -12.79
N ALA A 6 -9.76 -8.23 -13.41
CA ALA A 6 -9.39 -9.37 -14.26
C ALA A 6 -9.47 -10.70 -13.50
N HIS A 7 -8.85 -10.75 -12.31
CA HIS A 7 -8.88 -11.94 -11.47
C HIS A 7 -10.30 -12.32 -11.03
N ALA A 8 -11.10 -11.35 -10.58
CA ALA A 8 -12.45 -11.58 -10.11
C ALA A 8 -13.41 -12.06 -11.23
N LEU A 9 -13.26 -11.49 -12.43
CA LEU A 9 -14.00 -11.87 -13.63
C LEU A 9 -13.52 -13.22 -14.20
N GLY A 10 -12.24 -13.55 -14.02
CA GLY A 10 -11.63 -14.76 -14.58
C GLY A 10 -11.02 -14.58 -15.98
N VAL A 11 -10.68 -13.35 -16.36
CA VAL A 11 -10.06 -13.05 -17.67
C VAL A 11 -8.58 -12.68 -17.53
N PRO A 12 -7.79 -12.83 -18.60
CA PRO A 12 -6.47 -12.22 -18.70
C PRO A 12 -6.52 -10.69 -18.51
N ARG A 13 -5.51 -10.11 -17.85
CA ARG A 13 -5.47 -8.66 -17.54
C ARG A 13 -5.45 -7.77 -18.79
N ASP A 14 -4.90 -8.25 -19.89
CA ASP A 14 -4.83 -7.53 -21.17
C ASP A 14 -6.21 -7.33 -21.81
N LEU A 15 -7.22 -8.10 -21.40
CA LEU A 15 -8.62 -7.88 -21.77
C LEU A 15 -9.35 -6.86 -20.87
N VAL A 16 -8.65 -6.28 -19.87
CA VAL A 16 -9.22 -5.30 -18.96
C VAL A 16 -8.62 -3.92 -19.20
N GLU A 17 -9.46 -2.99 -19.61
CA GLU A 17 -9.16 -1.56 -19.65
C GLU A 17 -9.63 -0.88 -18.37
N LEU A 18 -8.86 0.09 -17.89
CA LEU A 18 -9.18 0.89 -16.70
C LEU A 18 -9.35 2.35 -17.11
N VAL A 19 -10.55 2.87 -16.93
CA VAL A 19 -10.82 4.31 -17.00
C VAL A 19 -10.60 4.91 -15.61
N ASN A 20 -9.66 5.86 -15.48
CA ASN A 20 -9.30 6.48 -14.21
C ASN A 20 -9.85 7.91 -14.11
N ALA A 21 -10.43 8.25 -12.96
CA ALA A 21 -10.63 9.62 -12.47
C ALA A 21 -11.26 10.62 -13.46
N ASP A 22 -12.26 10.19 -14.21
CA ASP A 22 -13.08 11.05 -15.08
C ASP A 22 -14.50 11.11 -14.50
N THR A 23 -14.93 12.27 -14.00
CA THR A 23 -16.24 12.43 -13.36
C THR A 23 -17.42 12.28 -14.32
N GLY A 24 -17.18 12.34 -15.64
CA GLY A 24 -18.18 12.04 -16.66
C GLY A 24 -18.32 10.54 -16.97
N GLN A 25 -17.34 9.72 -16.57
CA GLN A 25 -17.28 8.29 -16.93
C GLN A 25 -17.16 7.34 -15.73
N THR A 26 -16.72 7.82 -14.57
CA THR A 26 -16.42 7.01 -13.39
C THR A 26 -17.26 7.43 -12.19
N PRO A 27 -17.74 6.47 -11.37
CA PRO A 27 -18.47 6.78 -10.15
C PRO A 27 -17.53 7.39 -9.10
N ASP A 28 -18.11 8.11 -8.15
CA ASP A 28 -17.35 8.68 -7.03
C ASP A 28 -16.75 7.57 -6.15
N SER A 29 -15.43 7.59 -5.96
CA SER A 29 -14.70 6.68 -5.08
C SER A 29 -14.50 7.22 -3.66
N GLY A 30 -14.93 8.45 -3.40
CA GLY A 30 -14.49 9.24 -2.26
C GLY A 30 -13.01 9.63 -2.35
N VAL A 31 -12.45 10.04 -1.22
CA VAL A 31 -11.07 10.57 -1.14
C VAL A 31 -10.03 9.47 -1.31
N GLN A 32 -8.95 9.78 -2.03
CA GLN A 32 -7.74 8.95 -2.07
C GLN A 32 -6.77 9.39 -0.96
N GLY A 33 -6.86 8.67 0.16
CA GLY A 33 -6.06 8.84 1.37
C GLY A 33 -6.34 7.70 2.36
N ALA A 34 -5.70 7.70 3.53
CA ALA A 34 -5.87 6.65 4.55
C ALA A 34 -5.58 5.22 4.01
N SER A 35 -4.72 5.13 2.98
CA SER A 35 -4.31 3.88 2.32
C SER A 35 -5.48 3.01 1.85
N ARG A 36 -6.62 3.65 1.55
CA ARG A 36 -7.92 2.97 1.47
C ARG A 36 -8.25 2.37 0.11
N ALA A 37 -7.60 2.85 -0.97
CA ALA A 37 -8.01 2.55 -2.34
C ALA A 37 -8.04 1.05 -2.65
N THR A 38 -6.98 0.31 -2.32
CA THR A 38 -6.92 -1.16 -2.52
C THR A 38 -8.04 -1.88 -1.80
N TYR A 39 -8.40 -1.43 -0.59
CA TYR A 39 -9.43 -2.07 0.21
C TYR A 39 -10.84 -1.74 -0.31
N TRP A 40 -11.17 -0.45 -0.42
CA TRP A 40 -12.53 -0.01 -0.73
C TRP A 40 -12.87 -0.15 -2.21
N VAL A 41 -12.10 0.52 -3.06
CA VAL A 41 -12.30 0.48 -4.52
C VAL A 41 -11.99 -0.92 -5.05
N GLY A 42 -10.97 -1.58 -4.49
CA GLY A 42 -10.66 -2.96 -4.89
C GLY A 42 -11.78 -3.95 -4.58
N ASN A 43 -12.48 -3.83 -3.45
CA ASN A 43 -13.66 -4.66 -3.17
C ASN A 43 -14.83 -4.35 -4.10
N ALA A 44 -15.14 -3.06 -4.32
CA ALA A 44 -16.21 -2.65 -5.22
C ALA A 44 -15.97 -3.18 -6.66
N VAL A 45 -14.75 -3.01 -7.18
CA VAL A 45 -14.34 -3.53 -8.50
C VAL A 45 -14.41 -5.07 -8.54
N SER A 46 -13.90 -5.74 -7.51
CA SER A 46 -13.95 -7.21 -7.46
C SER A 46 -15.37 -7.75 -7.33
N GLY A 47 -16.24 -7.03 -6.61
CA GLY A 47 -17.66 -7.31 -6.52
C GLY A 47 -18.33 -7.21 -7.88
N ALA A 48 -18.18 -6.07 -8.56
CA ALA A 48 -18.78 -5.84 -9.87
C ALA A 48 -18.33 -6.87 -10.91
N ALA A 49 -17.04 -7.23 -10.88
CA ALA A 49 -16.48 -8.25 -11.75
C ALA A 49 -17.03 -9.66 -11.45
N ARG A 50 -17.23 -10.03 -10.18
CA ARG A 50 -17.88 -11.31 -9.81
C ARG A 50 -19.34 -11.34 -10.24
N THR A 51 -20.10 -10.29 -9.95
CA THR A 51 -21.50 -10.19 -10.38
C THR A 51 -21.63 -10.30 -11.91
N LEU A 52 -20.73 -9.65 -12.67
CA LEU A 52 -20.68 -9.81 -14.13
C LEU A 52 -20.36 -11.24 -14.56
N ARG A 53 -19.37 -11.88 -13.93
CA ARG A 53 -19.03 -13.29 -14.20
C ARG A 53 -20.21 -14.21 -13.93
N ASP A 54 -20.90 -14.03 -12.81
CA ASP A 54 -22.01 -14.88 -12.41
C ASP A 54 -23.20 -14.73 -13.39
N ASN A 55 -23.45 -13.51 -13.88
CA ASN A 55 -24.42 -13.26 -14.96
C ASN A 55 -24.04 -13.95 -16.28
N ILE A 56 -22.74 -13.90 -16.65
CA ILE A 56 -22.20 -14.59 -17.83
C ILE A 56 -22.39 -16.10 -17.69
N ASN A 57 -21.94 -16.68 -16.57
CA ASN A 57 -22.03 -18.10 -16.30
C ASN A 57 -23.49 -18.57 -16.31
N GLY A 58 -24.40 -17.86 -15.63
CA GLY A 58 -25.82 -18.22 -15.60
C GLY A 58 -26.45 -18.23 -16.99
N THR A 59 -26.16 -17.22 -17.82
CA THR A 59 -26.71 -17.12 -19.18
C THR A 59 -26.15 -18.21 -20.11
N VAL A 60 -24.85 -18.51 -20.00
CA VAL A 60 -24.22 -19.55 -20.83
C VAL A 60 -24.66 -20.94 -20.40
N ALA A 61 -24.77 -21.19 -19.09
CA ALA A 61 -25.21 -22.46 -18.52
C ALA A 61 -26.60 -22.89 -19.04
N GLU A 62 -27.53 -21.94 -19.17
CA GLU A 62 -28.86 -22.19 -19.76
C GLU A 62 -28.77 -22.63 -21.23
N LEU A 63 -27.81 -22.07 -21.99
CA LEU A 63 -27.68 -22.36 -23.42
C LEU A 63 -27.00 -23.71 -23.70
N ILE A 64 -25.95 -24.05 -22.93
CA ILE A 64 -25.15 -25.27 -23.13
C ILE A 64 -25.55 -26.41 -22.18
N ASP A 65 -26.60 -26.23 -21.39
CA ASP A 65 -27.19 -27.20 -20.47
C ASP A 65 -26.14 -27.80 -19.50
N CYS A 66 -25.57 -26.95 -18.66
CA CYS A 66 -24.64 -27.36 -17.59
C CYS A 66 -24.88 -26.56 -16.30
N ASP A 67 -24.21 -26.93 -15.21
CA ASP A 67 -24.24 -26.13 -13.97
C ASP A 67 -23.38 -24.85 -14.17
N PRO A 68 -23.87 -23.64 -13.85
CA PRO A 68 -23.08 -22.40 -13.95
C PRO A 68 -21.83 -22.40 -13.07
N ALA A 69 -21.78 -23.19 -12.00
CA ALA A 69 -20.60 -23.36 -11.15
C ALA A 69 -19.48 -24.15 -11.83
N GLU A 70 -19.80 -24.93 -12.87
CA GLU A 70 -18.79 -25.66 -13.67
C GLU A 70 -18.11 -24.76 -14.71
N LEU A 71 -18.67 -23.58 -15.00
CA LEU A 71 -18.17 -22.70 -16.05
C LEU A 71 -17.03 -21.80 -15.57
N VAL A 72 -15.94 -21.86 -16.31
CA VAL A 72 -14.74 -21.06 -16.06
C VAL A 72 -14.38 -20.30 -17.32
N ILE A 73 -14.07 -19.01 -17.16
CA ILE A 73 -13.52 -18.22 -18.25
C ILE A 73 -12.03 -18.57 -18.39
N SER A 74 -11.62 -18.94 -19.59
CA SER A 74 -10.25 -19.30 -19.96
C SER A 74 -9.86 -18.55 -21.22
N GLY A 75 -9.01 -17.53 -21.07
CA GLY A 75 -8.62 -16.67 -22.19
C GLY A 75 -9.81 -15.84 -22.69
N LYS A 76 -10.24 -16.11 -23.92
CA LYS A 76 -11.40 -15.47 -24.57
C LYS A 76 -12.61 -16.40 -24.70
N GLU A 77 -12.60 -17.52 -24.00
CA GLU A 77 -13.70 -18.49 -24.04
C GLU A 77 -14.21 -18.74 -22.62
N ILE A 78 -15.47 -19.12 -22.52
CA ILE A 78 -16.04 -19.78 -21.34
C ILE A 78 -16.12 -21.27 -21.62
N VAL A 79 -15.69 -22.09 -20.67
CA VAL A 79 -15.55 -23.55 -20.83
C VAL A 79 -16.11 -24.25 -19.61
N SER A 80 -16.85 -25.34 -19.80
CA SER A 80 -17.22 -26.23 -18.69
C SER A 80 -16.01 -27.03 -18.23
N SER A 81 -15.74 -26.98 -16.92
CA SER A 81 -14.67 -27.76 -16.28
C SER A 81 -14.93 -29.27 -16.29
N GLN A 82 -16.19 -29.70 -16.41
CA GLN A 82 -16.57 -31.12 -16.49
C GLN A 82 -16.69 -31.63 -17.92
N GLN A 83 -17.07 -30.75 -18.85
CA GLN A 83 -17.30 -31.08 -20.25
C GLN A 83 -16.57 -30.08 -21.16
N PRO A 84 -15.26 -30.23 -21.40
CA PRO A 84 -14.45 -29.24 -22.13
C PRO A 84 -14.92 -28.95 -23.56
N ASP A 85 -15.68 -29.86 -24.18
CA ASP A 85 -16.30 -29.64 -25.48
C ASP A 85 -17.44 -28.61 -25.43
N LYS A 86 -18.04 -28.42 -24.25
CA LYS A 86 -18.99 -27.33 -23.98
C LYS A 86 -18.23 -26.05 -23.67
N ARG A 87 -18.11 -25.23 -24.70
CA ARG A 87 -17.43 -23.93 -24.65
C ARG A 87 -18.08 -22.94 -25.58
N MET A 88 -17.83 -21.66 -25.32
CA MET A 88 -18.36 -20.56 -26.11
C MET A 88 -17.37 -19.38 -26.07
N ALA A 89 -17.19 -18.69 -27.20
CA ALA A 89 -16.36 -17.49 -27.24
C ALA A 89 -17.03 -16.35 -26.48
N LEU A 90 -16.26 -15.54 -25.74
CA LEU A 90 -16.79 -14.39 -25.00
C LEU A 90 -17.43 -13.35 -25.93
N GLU A 91 -16.94 -13.22 -27.17
CA GLU A 91 -17.58 -12.38 -28.18
C GLU A 91 -19.00 -12.88 -28.51
N ALA A 92 -19.19 -14.20 -28.62
CA ALA A 92 -20.52 -14.79 -28.81
C ALA A 92 -21.41 -14.61 -27.57
N VAL A 93 -20.83 -14.63 -26.36
CA VAL A 93 -21.57 -14.33 -25.12
C VAL A 93 -22.06 -12.89 -25.14
N ALA A 94 -21.22 -11.95 -25.58
CA ALA A 94 -21.61 -10.56 -25.70
C ALA A 94 -22.77 -10.36 -26.70
N SER A 95 -22.72 -11.03 -27.86
CA SER A 95 -23.82 -11.02 -28.83
C SER A 95 -25.10 -11.62 -28.26
N LEU A 96 -25.00 -12.74 -27.53
CA LEU A 96 -26.14 -13.35 -26.86
C LEU A 96 -26.78 -12.41 -25.83
N PHE A 97 -25.98 -11.67 -25.06
CA PHE A 97 -26.50 -10.67 -24.13
C PHE A 97 -27.27 -9.56 -24.86
N ASP A 98 -26.77 -9.11 -26.00
CA ASP A 98 -27.45 -8.09 -26.81
C ASP A 98 -28.77 -8.63 -27.41
N GLU A 99 -28.78 -9.89 -27.89
CA GLU A 99 -29.99 -10.57 -28.41
C GLU A 99 -31.05 -10.79 -27.33
N LEU A 100 -30.64 -11.12 -26.10
CA LEU A 100 -31.53 -11.31 -24.96
C LEU A 100 -31.89 -10.00 -24.24
N GLU A 101 -31.43 -8.85 -24.75
CA GLU A 101 -31.57 -7.53 -24.12
C GLU A 101 -31.10 -7.49 -22.65
N LYS A 102 -30.10 -8.33 -22.31
CA LYS A 102 -29.51 -8.42 -20.97
C LYS A 102 -28.42 -7.35 -20.79
N PRO A 103 -28.40 -6.61 -19.65
CA PRO A 103 -27.39 -5.59 -19.42
C PRO A 103 -26.00 -6.19 -19.19
N ARG A 104 -24.98 -5.61 -19.84
CA ARG A 104 -23.55 -5.92 -19.62
C ARG A 104 -22.86 -4.98 -18.62
N LYS A 105 -23.57 -3.96 -18.15
CA LYS A 105 -23.07 -2.99 -17.18
C LYS A 105 -23.50 -3.40 -15.78
N VAL A 106 -22.53 -3.50 -14.87
CA VAL A 106 -22.74 -3.82 -13.47
C VAL A 106 -22.13 -2.70 -12.62
N ALA A 107 -22.84 -2.31 -11.57
CA ALA A 107 -22.35 -1.37 -10.57
C ALA A 107 -22.45 -2.03 -9.20
N GLU A 108 -21.39 -1.92 -8.42
CA GLU A 108 -21.32 -2.43 -7.05
C GLU A 108 -20.69 -1.38 -6.15
N PHE A 109 -21.08 -1.40 -4.88
CA PHE A 109 -20.46 -0.62 -3.82
C PHE A 109 -19.98 -1.56 -2.72
N PHE A 110 -19.01 -1.11 -1.94
CA PHE A 110 -18.53 -1.86 -0.79
C PHE A 110 -18.78 -1.04 0.47
N ASP A 111 -19.56 -1.60 1.40
CA ASP A 111 -19.87 -1.00 2.71
C ASP A 111 -19.79 -2.04 3.85
N PRO A 112 -18.71 -2.03 4.65
CA PRO A 112 -18.51 -2.84 5.84
C PRO A 112 -19.24 -2.28 7.09
N SER A 113 -20.04 -1.22 6.99
CA SER A 113 -20.72 -0.61 8.15
C SER A 113 -21.62 -1.57 8.91
N HIS A 114 -22.13 -2.61 8.24
CA HIS A 114 -22.97 -3.66 8.82
C HIS A 114 -22.24 -4.55 9.83
N LEU A 115 -20.90 -4.55 9.86
CA LEU A 115 -20.10 -5.35 10.79
C LEU A 115 -19.96 -4.70 12.16
N PHE A 116 -20.25 -3.40 12.24
CA PHE A 116 -20.09 -2.63 13.45
C PHE A 116 -21.48 -2.33 14.02
N PRO A 117 -21.76 -2.74 15.29
CA PRO A 117 -23.01 -2.41 15.95
C PRO A 117 -23.29 -0.90 15.86
N PRO A 118 -24.53 -0.46 15.55
CA PRO A 118 -24.86 0.96 15.41
C PRO A 118 -24.43 1.81 16.60
N GLU A 119 -24.53 1.27 17.81
CA GLU A 119 -24.22 1.93 19.08
C GLU A 119 -22.71 2.13 19.30
N THR A 120 -21.88 1.25 18.74
CA THR A 120 -20.42 1.27 18.89
C THR A 120 -19.70 1.50 17.56
N ARG A 121 -20.42 1.98 16.53
CA ARG A 121 -19.86 2.15 15.20
C ARG A 121 -18.74 3.19 15.25
N PRO A 122 -17.51 2.82 14.88
CA PRO A 122 -16.41 3.76 14.93
C PRO A 122 -16.57 4.81 13.84
N ARG A 123 -16.11 6.04 14.11
CA ARG A 123 -16.11 7.13 13.12
C ARG A 123 -15.27 6.79 11.88
N TYR A 124 -14.25 5.96 12.06
CA TYR A 124 -13.38 5.43 11.01
C TYR A 124 -13.38 3.91 11.07
N THR A 125 -13.47 3.23 9.92
CA THR A 125 -13.41 1.77 9.88
C THR A 125 -12.01 1.31 10.33
N PRO A 126 -11.90 0.45 11.36
CA PRO A 126 -10.61 -0.05 11.83
C PRO A 126 -9.97 -0.94 10.76
N HIS A 127 -8.94 -0.41 10.10
CA HIS A 127 -8.07 -1.15 9.20
C HIS A 127 -6.68 -1.19 9.80
N PHE A 128 -6.25 -2.39 10.20
CA PHE A 128 -4.94 -2.59 10.80
C PHE A 128 -3.97 -3.15 9.77
N VAL A 129 -2.86 -2.45 9.63
CA VAL A 129 -1.68 -2.86 8.88
C VAL A 129 -0.53 -2.76 9.85
N THR A 130 0.21 -3.84 10.00
CA THR A 130 1.34 -3.91 10.92
C THR A 130 2.63 -3.98 10.15
N GLY A 131 3.72 -3.55 10.77
CA GLY A 131 5.03 -3.57 10.15
C GLY A 131 6.12 -3.25 11.15
N ALA A 132 7.34 -3.58 10.76
CA ALA A 132 8.53 -3.34 11.54
C ALA A 132 9.67 -2.91 10.61
N HIS A 133 10.36 -1.85 10.99
CA HIS A 133 11.48 -1.30 10.24
C HIS A 133 12.75 -1.37 11.05
N LEU A 134 13.86 -1.62 10.37
CA LEU A 134 15.21 -1.61 10.93
C LEU A 134 16.08 -0.75 10.02
N ALA A 135 16.74 0.25 10.60
CA ALA A 135 17.73 1.07 9.92
C ALA A 135 19.12 0.75 10.47
N GLU A 136 20.09 0.60 9.57
CA GLU A 136 21.51 0.61 9.88
C GLU A 136 22.08 1.97 9.51
N VAL A 137 22.83 2.58 10.43
CA VAL A 137 23.39 3.92 10.24
C VAL A 137 24.86 3.98 10.63
N LEU A 138 25.61 4.80 9.92
CA LEU A 138 26.93 5.29 10.30
C LEU A 138 26.80 6.74 10.74
N VAL A 139 27.38 7.08 11.87
CA VAL A 139 27.39 8.46 12.40
C VAL A 139 28.84 8.89 12.56
N ASP A 140 29.21 9.96 11.87
CA ASP A 140 30.48 10.64 12.11
C ASP A 140 30.33 11.53 13.35
N THR A 141 31.00 11.18 14.44
CA THR A 141 30.90 11.92 15.71
C THR A 141 31.63 13.26 15.70
N GLN A 142 32.49 13.52 14.71
CA GLN A 142 33.20 14.80 14.57
C GLN A 142 32.36 15.81 13.78
N THR A 143 31.62 15.36 12.77
CA THR A 143 30.82 16.25 11.91
C THR A 143 29.32 16.20 12.19
N GLY A 144 28.84 15.14 12.84
CA GLY A 144 27.42 14.87 13.06
C GLY A 144 26.71 14.30 11.83
N GLN A 145 27.44 14.06 10.73
CA GLN A 145 26.85 13.51 9.51
C GLN A 145 26.39 12.07 9.74
N VAL A 146 25.22 11.75 9.18
CA VAL A 146 24.62 10.42 9.26
C VAL A 146 24.45 9.85 7.86
N GLN A 147 24.93 8.64 7.66
CA GLN A 147 24.66 7.84 6.48
C GLN A 147 23.77 6.65 6.87
N VAL A 148 22.65 6.46 6.19
CA VAL A 148 21.87 5.22 6.27
C VAL A 148 22.48 4.24 5.27
N THR A 149 22.96 3.08 5.72
CA THR A 149 23.66 2.11 4.86
C THR A 149 22.73 1.01 4.37
N ARG A 150 21.86 0.53 5.27
CA ARG A 150 20.90 -0.53 4.98
C ARG A 150 19.57 -0.27 5.68
N PHE A 151 18.50 -0.71 5.05
CA PHE A 151 17.15 -0.60 5.57
C PHE A 151 16.40 -1.90 5.35
N VAL A 152 15.73 -2.41 6.38
CA VAL A 152 14.83 -3.57 6.27
C VAL A 152 13.43 -3.11 6.64
N ALA A 153 12.49 -3.28 5.71
CA ALA A 153 11.10 -2.89 5.87
C ALA A 153 10.18 -4.10 5.76
N VAL A 154 9.54 -4.47 6.87
CA VAL A 154 8.60 -5.59 6.95
C VAL A 154 7.18 -5.06 7.08
N HIS A 155 6.27 -5.53 6.24
CA HIS A 155 4.85 -5.15 6.29
C HIS A 155 3.92 -6.34 6.15
N ASP A 156 2.93 -6.41 7.04
CA ASP A 156 1.74 -7.24 6.84
C ASP A 156 0.76 -6.52 5.91
N ALA A 157 0.95 -6.72 4.61
CA ALA A 157 0.13 -6.12 3.55
C ALA A 157 -1.12 -6.97 3.23
N GLY A 158 -1.37 -8.05 3.98
CA GLY A 158 -2.27 -9.10 3.53
C GLY A 158 -1.81 -9.67 2.19
N LYS A 159 -2.72 -9.91 1.25
CA LYS A 159 -2.33 -10.36 -0.09
C LYS A 159 -1.70 -9.22 -0.89
N VAL A 160 -0.48 -9.44 -1.38
CA VAL A 160 0.19 -8.54 -2.32
C VAL A 160 -0.37 -8.76 -3.72
N ILE A 161 -1.06 -7.75 -4.25
CA ILE A 161 -1.67 -7.79 -5.58
C ILE A 161 -0.63 -7.61 -6.69
N ASN A 162 0.34 -6.73 -6.47
CA ASN A 162 1.41 -6.44 -7.41
C ASN A 162 2.71 -6.24 -6.61
N LEU A 163 3.65 -7.17 -6.76
CA LEU A 163 4.89 -7.16 -5.98
C LEU A 163 5.73 -5.92 -6.28
N ALA A 164 6.04 -5.65 -7.55
CA ALA A 164 6.86 -4.49 -7.94
C ALA A 164 6.23 -3.16 -7.50
N GLY A 165 4.91 -3.02 -7.61
CA GLY A 165 4.19 -1.83 -7.13
C GLY A 165 4.23 -1.70 -5.61
N ALA A 166 4.13 -2.81 -4.88
CA ALA A 166 4.23 -2.81 -3.42
C ALA A 166 5.67 -2.49 -2.95
N GLU A 167 6.69 -3.05 -3.60
CA GLU A 167 8.10 -2.76 -3.32
C GLU A 167 8.39 -1.27 -3.54
N GLY A 168 8.03 -0.71 -4.69
CA GLY A 168 8.24 0.71 -4.98
C GLY A 168 7.50 1.65 -4.01
N GLN A 169 6.32 1.27 -3.51
CA GLN A 169 5.64 2.02 -2.45
C GLN A 169 6.43 2.03 -1.14
N VAL A 170 6.97 0.88 -0.74
CA VAL A 170 7.77 0.78 0.49
C VAL A 170 9.10 1.53 0.34
N GLU A 171 9.77 1.40 -0.79
CA GLU A 171 11.03 2.11 -1.08
C GLU A 171 10.85 3.63 -1.03
N GLY A 172 9.81 4.15 -1.69
CA GLY A 172 9.49 5.57 -1.64
C GLY A 172 9.16 6.04 -0.22
N ALA A 173 8.44 5.22 0.56
CA ALA A 173 8.11 5.53 1.94
C ALA A 173 9.30 5.49 2.90
N VAL A 174 10.28 4.60 2.66
CA VAL A 174 11.55 4.58 3.37
C VAL A 174 12.34 5.87 3.07
N LEU A 175 12.41 6.30 1.81
CA LEU A 175 13.10 7.55 1.44
C LEU A 175 12.44 8.78 2.05
N MET A 176 11.10 8.88 2.03
CA MET A 176 10.37 9.94 2.73
C MET A 176 10.68 9.93 4.23
N GLY A 177 10.75 8.74 4.84
CA GLY A 177 11.09 8.59 6.24
C GLY A 177 12.51 9.02 6.60
N ILE A 178 13.48 8.73 5.73
CA ILE A 178 14.88 9.16 5.85
C ILE A 178 14.97 10.69 5.71
N GLY A 179 14.27 11.27 4.74
CA GLY A 179 14.19 12.71 4.54
C GLY A 179 13.64 13.43 5.77
N ALA A 180 12.48 12.99 6.29
CA ALA A 180 11.91 13.48 7.53
C ALA A 180 12.84 13.30 8.75
N ALA A 181 13.59 12.19 8.80
CA ALA A 181 14.51 11.93 9.90
C ALA A 181 15.73 12.85 9.89
N LEU A 182 16.28 13.19 8.72
CA LEU A 182 17.62 13.78 8.60
C LEU A 182 17.66 15.20 8.04
N LYS A 183 16.65 15.62 7.26
CA LYS A 183 16.78 16.79 6.37
C LYS A 183 15.57 17.71 6.35
N GLU A 184 14.38 17.14 6.19
CA GLU A 184 13.18 17.89 5.86
C GLU A 184 12.70 18.71 7.06
N GLU A 185 12.76 20.04 6.94
CA GLU A 185 12.22 20.98 7.92
C GLU A 185 11.60 22.19 7.20
N TYR A 186 10.31 22.42 7.46
CA TYR A 186 9.65 23.63 7.03
C TYR A 186 9.66 24.65 8.15
N LEU A 187 10.37 25.76 7.94
CA LEU A 187 10.43 26.90 8.85
C LEU A 187 9.56 28.03 8.27
N PRO A 188 8.46 28.41 8.94
CA PRO A 188 7.59 29.49 8.47
C PRO A 188 8.37 30.78 8.22
N ASN A 189 8.13 31.42 7.05
CA ASN A 189 8.80 32.63 6.57
C ASN A 189 10.30 32.49 6.22
N ILE A 190 10.90 31.30 6.39
CA ILE A 190 12.30 31.02 6.06
C ILE A 190 12.37 30.06 4.87
N THR A 191 11.64 28.95 4.93
CA THR A 191 11.64 27.92 3.88
C THR A 191 10.76 28.37 2.72
N THR A 192 11.37 28.70 1.58
CA THR A 192 10.66 29.24 0.40
C THR A 192 10.59 28.28 -0.79
N GLY A 193 11.37 27.19 -0.76
CA GLY A 193 11.38 26.15 -1.80
C GLY A 193 12.46 25.11 -1.56
N PHE A 194 12.77 24.28 -2.56
CA PHE A 194 13.70 23.15 -2.44
C PHE A 194 15.17 23.52 -2.24
N ARG A 195 15.52 24.81 -2.31
CA ARG A 195 16.83 25.27 -1.85
C ARG A 195 16.94 25.21 -0.32
N ASP A 196 15.85 25.52 0.37
CA ASP A 196 15.80 25.59 1.84
C ASP A 196 15.14 24.33 2.44
N TYR A 197 14.29 23.63 1.67
CA TYR A 197 13.69 22.35 2.02
C TYR A 197 14.45 21.21 1.35
N ILE A 198 15.40 20.62 2.09
CA ILE A 198 16.34 19.65 1.53
C ILE A 198 15.71 18.27 1.48
N LEU A 199 15.60 17.72 0.27
CA LEU A 199 15.15 16.34 0.03
C LEU A 199 16.34 15.38 -0.05
N PRO A 200 16.15 14.09 0.26
CA PRO A 200 17.12 13.04 -0.07
C PRO A 200 17.39 12.96 -1.57
N MET A 201 18.66 12.75 -1.93
CA MET A 201 19.13 12.58 -3.30
C MET A 201 19.38 11.10 -3.62
N VAL A 202 19.51 10.78 -4.91
CA VAL A 202 19.68 9.38 -5.38
C VAL A 202 20.91 8.66 -4.80
N ASN A 203 21.97 9.40 -4.49
CA ASN A 203 23.20 8.87 -3.90
C ASN A 203 23.08 8.59 -2.38
N GLU A 204 21.93 8.90 -1.78
CA GLU A 204 21.64 8.70 -0.35
C GLU A 204 20.64 7.57 -0.13
N ILE A 205 20.26 6.88 -1.21
CA ILE A 205 19.40 5.70 -1.15
C ILE A 205 20.21 4.54 -0.56
N PRO A 206 19.81 3.97 0.60
CA PRO A 206 20.47 2.80 1.16
C PRO A 206 20.11 1.52 0.39
N GLU A 207 20.75 0.40 0.73
CA GLU A 207 20.20 -0.91 0.36
C GLU A 207 18.88 -1.12 1.11
N ILE A 208 17.75 -1.20 0.38
CA ILE A 208 16.42 -1.42 0.96
C ILE A 208 15.98 -2.85 0.71
N LYS A 209 15.76 -3.61 1.79
CA LYS A 209 15.15 -4.94 1.76
C LYS A 209 13.70 -4.87 2.21
N THR A 210 12.78 -5.13 1.29
CA THR A 210 11.35 -5.26 1.57
C THR A 210 10.99 -6.72 1.87
N ILE A 211 10.11 -6.91 2.86
CA ILE A 211 9.57 -8.22 3.22
C ILE A 211 8.06 -8.08 3.43
N PHE A 212 7.28 -8.83 2.67
CA PHE A 212 5.83 -8.87 2.82
C PHE A 212 5.41 -10.11 3.61
N VAL A 213 4.69 -9.87 4.70
CA VAL A 213 3.96 -10.91 5.44
C VAL A 213 2.54 -10.93 4.91
N GLU A 214 2.07 -12.07 4.41
CA GLU A 214 0.72 -12.18 3.86
C GLU A 214 -0.24 -12.78 4.90
N VAL A 215 -0.76 -11.97 5.84
CA VAL A 215 -1.89 -12.36 6.70
C VAL A 215 -3.18 -11.79 6.10
N PRO A 216 -4.04 -12.62 5.48
CA PRO A 216 -5.22 -12.14 4.76
C PRO A 216 -6.12 -11.28 5.64
N SER A 217 -6.55 -10.13 5.11
CA SER A 217 -7.67 -9.40 5.69
C SER A 217 -8.98 -10.14 5.47
N TYR A 218 -9.86 -10.16 6.47
CA TYR A 218 -11.17 -10.81 6.38
C TYR A 218 -12.04 -10.30 5.23
N GLN A 219 -11.87 -9.04 4.84
CA GLN A 219 -12.74 -8.41 3.85
C GLN A 219 -11.98 -7.63 2.81
N GLY A 220 -10.66 -7.65 2.81
CA GLY A 220 -9.89 -7.11 1.71
C GLY A 220 -10.12 -7.94 0.44
N PRO A 221 -10.07 -7.34 -0.75
CA PRO A 221 -10.15 -8.12 -1.99
C PRO A 221 -8.95 -9.07 -2.04
N LEU A 222 -9.23 -10.37 -2.20
CA LEU A 222 -8.22 -11.45 -2.11
C LEU A 222 -7.45 -11.49 -0.77
N GLY A 223 -7.97 -10.83 0.27
CA GLY A 223 -7.27 -10.65 1.55
C GLY A 223 -6.24 -9.51 1.57
N ALA A 224 -6.21 -8.63 0.57
CA ALA A 224 -5.29 -7.49 0.52
C ALA A 224 -5.62 -6.40 1.55
N LYS A 225 -4.60 -5.68 2.02
CA LYS A 225 -4.74 -4.50 2.89
C LYS A 225 -4.24 -3.23 2.19
N GLY A 226 -4.39 -2.08 2.83
CA GLY A 226 -3.71 -0.85 2.43
C GLY A 226 -2.21 -0.91 2.72
N LEU A 227 -1.39 -0.23 1.94
CA LEU A 227 0.07 -0.20 2.14
C LEU A 227 0.67 1.21 2.15
N GLY A 228 0.14 2.14 1.34
CA GLY A 228 0.75 3.43 1.02
C GLY A 228 1.36 4.18 2.21
N GLU A 229 0.54 4.69 3.13
CA GLU A 229 1.03 5.48 4.27
C GLU A 229 1.67 4.61 5.36
N THR A 230 1.21 3.36 5.48
CA THR A 230 1.67 2.44 6.53
C THR A 230 3.15 2.08 6.37
N ALA A 231 3.66 2.16 5.14
CA ALA A 231 5.06 1.97 4.83
C ALA A 231 5.96 3.12 5.32
N MET A 232 5.40 4.32 5.55
CA MET A 232 6.18 5.50 5.94
C MET A 232 6.35 5.63 7.45
N LEU A 233 5.28 5.31 8.20
CA LEU A 233 5.19 5.55 9.64
C LEU A 233 6.37 4.99 10.46
N PRO A 234 6.83 3.74 10.25
CA PRO A 234 7.95 3.19 11.02
C PRO A 234 9.34 3.63 10.53
N SER A 235 9.44 4.28 9.36
CA SER A 235 10.73 4.61 8.73
C SER A 235 11.53 5.63 9.53
N THR A 236 10.95 6.80 9.80
CA THR A 236 11.59 7.88 10.57
C THR A 236 12.03 7.44 11.96
N PRO A 237 11.19 6.81 12.80
CA PRO A 237 11.63 6.36 14.12
C PRO A 237 12.70 5.27 14.06
N ALA A 238 12.72 4.41 13.03
CA ALA A 238 13.80 3.44 12.86
C ALA A 238 15.17 4.13 12.70
N VAL A 239 15.24 5.16 11.84
CA VAL A 239 16.46 5.96 11.65
C VAL A 239 16.87 6.67 12.95
N ILE A 240 15.93 7.38 13.61
CA ILE A 240 16.23 8.14 14.83
C ILE A 240 16.67 7.22 15.98
N ASN A 241 16.05 6.04 16.12
CA ASN A 241 16.46 5.04 17.11
C ASN A 241 17.85 4.47 16.79
N ALA A 242 18.17 4.24 15.52
CA ALA A 242 19.49 3.76 15.09
C ALA A 242 20.59 4.79 15.40
N ILE A 243 20.35 6.07 15.11
CA ILE A 243 21.28 7.16 15.46
C ILE A 243 21.45 7.23 16.98
N SER A 244 20.34 7.21 17.72
CA SER A 244 20.38 7.27 19.19
C SER A 244 21.19 6.12 19.78
N ARG A 245 21.06 4.92 19.20
CA ARG A 245 21.87 3.75 19.56
C ARG A 245 23.35 3.94 19.23
N ALA A 246 23.66 4.53 18.08
CA ALA A 246 25.04 4.75 17.64
C ALA A 246 25.79 5.78 18.50
N ILE A 247 25.11 6.85 18.91
CA ILE A 247 25.73 7.95 19.69
C ILE A 247 25.55 7.82 21.21
N GLY A 248 24.71 6.89 21.68
CA GLY A 248 24.42 6.71 23.11
C GLY A 248 23.48 7.75 23.73
N VAL A 249 22.86 8.62 22.92
CA VAL A 249 21.95 9.69 23.38
C VAL A 249 20.58 9.52 22.75
N ARG A 250 19.51 9.69 23.54
CA ARG A 250 18.14 9.62 23.03
C ARG A 250 17.75 10.91 22.32
N LEU A 251 17.69 10.87 20.99
CA LEU A 251 17.14 11.96 20.18
C LEU A 251 15.62 12.02 20.33
N ARG A 252 15.09 13.24 20.49
CA ARG A 252 13.64 13.52 20.66
C ARG A 252 13.12 14.58 19.70
N GLN A 253 13.95 15.05 18.79
CA GLN A 253 13.61 16.07 17.81
C GLN A 253 14.08 15.61 16.43
N ILE A 254 13.26 15.89 15.42
CA ILE A 254 13.59 15.74 14.01
C ILE A 254 13.52 17.11 13.30
N PRO A 255 14.23 17.28 12.17
CA PRO A 255 15.27 16.38 11.68
C PRO A 255 16.49 16.34 12.61
N ALA A 256 17.20 15.21 12.61
CA ALA A 256 18.47 15.02 13.28
C ALA A 256 19.61 15.56 12.40
N THR A 257 19.64 16.88 12.22
CA THR A 257 20.68 17.54 11.42
C THR A 257 22.06 17.37 12.06
N PRO A 258 23.16 17.50 11.29
CA PRO A 258 24.52 17.38 11.84
C PRO A 258 24.76 18.30 13.04
N GLU A 259 24.28 19.54 13.01
CA GLU A 259 24.43 20.52 14.10
C GLU A 259 23.70 20.07 15.37
N ARG A 260 22.50 19.47 15.22
CA ARG A 260 21.71 18.95 16.34
C ARG A 260 22.39 17.72 16.95
N ILE A 261 22.97 16.85 16.13
CA ILE A 261 23.72 15.67 16.61
C ILE A 261 24.98 16.11 17.36
N ILE A 262 25.78 17.03 16.80
CA ILE A 262 26.97 17.56 17.47
C ILE A 262 26.63 18.21 18.80
N ARG A 263 25.55 18.99 18.87
CA ARG A 263 25.10 19.59 20.13
C ARG A 263 24.83 18.52 21.19
N GLN A 264 24.13 17.43 20.83
CA GLN A 264 23.87 16.33 21.76
C GLN A 264 25.15 15.64 22.25
N LEU A 265 26.14 15.46 21.37
CA LEU A 265 27.44 14.87 21.73
C LEU A 265 28.24 15.77 22.68
N ILE A 266 28.24 17.08 22.45
CA ILE A 266 28.90 18.06 23.32
C ILE A 266 28.24 18.08 24.71
N ASP A 267 26.91 18.11 24.77
CA ASP A 267 26.16 18.12 26.03
C ASP A 267 26.44 16.86 26.85
N LEU A 268 26.57 15.70 26.18
CA LEU A 268 26.95 14.44 26.81
C LEU A 268 28.35 14.50 27.43
N ASP A 269 29.35 14.98 26.70
CA ASP A 269 30.74 15.07 27.19
C ASP A 269 30.89 16.02 28.39
N GLN A 270 30.18 17.16 28.36
CA GLN A 270 30.13 18.08 29.49
C GLN A 270 29.49 17.45 30.73
N SER A 271 28.43 16.66 30.56
CA SER A 271 27.77 15.95 31.66
C SER A 271 28.67 14.91 32.31
N HIS A 272 29.46 14.17 31.52
CA HIS A 272 30.45 13.22 32.04
C HIS A 272 31.60 13.92 32.77
N THR A 273 32.07 15.05 32.23
CA THR A 273 33.14 15.85 32.85
C THR A 273 32.71 16.44 34.19
N LEU A 274 31.46 16.92 34.30
CA LEU A 274 30.89 17.45 35.54
C LEU A 274 30.56 16.36 36.56
N GLY A 275 30.12 15.17 36.10
CA GLY A 275 29.87 14.00 36.96
C GLY A 275 31.13 13.49 37.65
N ASN A 276 32.25 13.43 36.92
CA ASN A 276 33.54 13.00 37.49
C ASN A 276 34.14 14.01 38.47
N ARG A 277 33.83 15.30 38.35
CA ARG A 277 34.30 16.35 39.28
C ARG A 277 33.53 16.42 40.60
N ARG A 278 32.42 15.68 40.76
CA ARG A 278 31.62 15.65 42.00
C ARG A 278 31.94 14.47 42.92
N VAL A 279 32.95 13.67 42.60
CA VAL A 279 33.35 12.46 43.35
C VAL A 279 34.73 12.61 44.01
N GLU A 280 35.26 13.83 44.11
CA GLU A 280 36.47 14.14 44.91
C GLU A 280 36.13 14.95 46.16
#